data_AF-A0A4R0XL73-F1
#
_entry.id   AF-A0A4R0XL73-F1
#
_cell.length_a   1.000
_cell.length_b   1.000
_cell.length_c   1.000
_cell.angle_alpha   90.00
_cell.angle_beta   90.00
_cell.angle_gamma   90.00
#
_symmetry.space_group_name_H-M   'P 1'
#
loop_
_entity.id
_entity.type
_entity.pdbx_description
1 polymer ?
#
loop_
_entity_poly.entity_id
_entity_poly.type
_entity_poly.pdbx_seq_one_letter_code
_entity_poly.pdbx_strand_id
1 'polypeptide(L)' 'MKKLTSKELREEWLKFFESKGHLRVESKSLIPVNDPSLLWINSGVATLKDFFSGKKQPPRNRITNSQ' A
#
# COMPACT_ATOMS: atom_id res chain seq x y z
N MET A 1 2.12 -27.76 7.19
CA MET A 1 2.08 -26.40 6.58
C MET A 1 3.50 -25.94 6.32
N LYS A 2 3.75 -25.28 5.19
CA LYS A 2 5.07 -24.71 4.87
C LYS A 2 5.36 -23.56 5.85
N LYS A 3 6.50 -23.57 6.54
CA LYS A 3 6.94 -22.40 7.34
C LYS A 3 7.52 -21.37 6.39
N LEU A 4 6.93 -20.18 6.37
CA LEU A 4 7.40 -19.03 5.60
C LEU A 4 8.00 -18.00 6.55
N THR A 5 9.08 -17.36 6.14
CA THR A 5 9.60 -16.14 6.78
C THR A 5 8.66 -14.98 6.52
N SER A 6 8.72 -13.93 7.36
CA SER A 6 7.92 -12.72 7.14
C SER A 6 8.21 -12.04 5.80
N LYS A 7 9.43 -12.20 5.26
CA LYS A 7 9.79 -11.68 3.94
C LYS A 7 9.12 -12.47 2.82
N GLU A 8 9.13 -13.79 2.90
CA GLU A 8 8.46 -14.66 1.93
C GLU A 8 6.94 -14.44 1.95
N LEU A 9 6.32 -14.39 3.13
CA LEU A 9 4.88 -14.15 3.25
C LEU A 9 4.47 -12.81 2.64
N ARG A 10 5.25 -11.74 2.89
CA ARG A 10 5.03 -10.43 2.27
C ARG A 10 5.09 -10.50 0.75
N GLU A 11 6.09 -11.21 0.22
CA GLU A 11 6.26 -11.33 -1.22
C GLU A 11 5.13 -12.15 -1.86
N GLU A 12 4.68 -13.24 -1.23
CA GLU A 12 3.53 -14.03 -1.67
C GLU A 12 2.23 -13.20 -1.71
N TRP A 13 2.00 -12.35 -0.71
CA TRP A 13 0.86 -11.42 -0.70
C TRP A 13 0.91 -10.46 -1.90
N LEU A 14 2.05 -9.82 -2.12
CA LEU A 14 2.20 -8.85 -3.21
C LEU A 14 2.03 -9.53 -4.58
N LYS A 15 2.70 -10.67 -4.79
CA LYS A 15 2.59 -11.46 -6.03
C LYS A 15 1.17 -11.96 -6.28
N PHE A 16 0.45 -12.38 -5.25
CA PHE A 16 -0.93 -12.82 -5.40
C PHE A 16 -1.78 -11.68 -5.98
N PHE A 17 -1.73 -10.48 -5.42
CA PHE A 17 -2.53 -9.36 -5.93
C PHE A 17 -2.04 -8.84 -7.28
N GLU A 18 -0.73 -8.85 -7.55
CA GLU A 18 -0.17 -8.58 -8.88
C GLU A 18 -0.74 -9.55 -9.92
N SER A 19 -0.80 -10.84 -9.61
CA SER A 19 -1.40 -11.86 -10.50
C SER A 19 -2.90 -11.62 -10.77
N LYS A 20 -3.58 -10.88 -9.88
CA LYS A 20 -4.98 -10.45 -10.04
C LYS A 20 -5.13 -9.07 -10.68
N GLY A 21 -4.04 -8.54 -11.26
CA GLY A 21 -4.01 -7.28 -12.00
C GLY A 21 -3.95 -6.03 -11.12
N HIS A 22 -3.53 -6.15 -9.86
CA HIS A 22 -3.21 -4.99 -9.02
C HIS A 22 -1.81 -4.48 -9.36
N LEU A 23 -1.61 -3.17 -9.34
CA LEU A 23 -0.27 -2.58 -9.43
C LEU A 23 0.38 -2.61 -8.06
N ARG A 24 1.54 -3.24 -7.94
CA ARG A 24 2.38 -3.12 -6.75
C ARG A 24 2.93 -1.71 -6.66
N VAL A 25 2.68 -1.03 -5.54
CA VAL A 25 3.19 0.31 -5.26
C VAL A 25 4.12 0.27 -4.05
N GLU A 26 5.10 1.17 -4.03
CA GLU A 26 6.04 1.28 -2.92
C GLU A 26 5.34 1.80 -1.65
N SER A 27 5.82 1.34 -0.50
CA SER A 27 5.43 1.89 0.80
C SER A 27 5.85 3.35 0.90
N LYS A 28 5.05 4.16 1.60
CA LYS A 28 5.34 5.57 1.83
C LYS A 28 6.14 5.75 3.11
N SER A 29 6.74 6.94 3.23
CA SER A 29 7.38 7.40 4.46
C SER A 29 6.45 7.23 5.66
N LEU A 30 7.02 6.89 6.81
CA LEU A 30 6.31 6.88 8.09
C LEU A 30 5.76 8.27 8.45
N ILE A 31 6.47 9.33 8.04
CA ILE A 31 6.08 10.72 8.27
C ILE A 31 5.16 11.16 7.11
N PRO A 32 3.91 11.56 7.40
CA PRO A 32 2.98 12.07 6.38
C PRO A 32 3.52 13.35 5.73
N VAL A 33 3.29 13.48 4.42
CA VAL A 33 3.63 14.70 3.66
C VAL A 33 2.35 15.49 3.46
N ASN A 34 2.35 16.77 3.85
CA ASN A 34 1.22 17.70 3.69
C ASN A 34 -0.09 17.28 4.39
N ASP A 35 -0.02 16.50 5.47
CA ASP A 35 -1.18 16.21 6.33
C ASP A 35 -0.83 16.52 7.80
N PRO A 36 -1.11 17.75 8.30
CA PRO A 36 -0.79 18.14 9.67
C PRO A 36 -1.68 17.47 10.71
N SER A 37 -2.74 16.75 10.29
CA SER A 37 -3.63 16.03 11.21
C SER A 37 -3.11 14.65 11.60
N LEU A 38 -2.09 14.13 10.90
CA LEU A 38 -1.48 12.84 11.15
C LEU A 38 -0.03 13.01 11.62
N LEU A 39 0.29 12.40 12.77
CA LEU A 39 1.66 12.34 13.26
C LEU A 39 2.48 11.26 12.52
N TRP A 40 1.89 10.09 12.29
CA TRP A 40 2.51 8.95 11.60
C TRP A 40 1.50 8.26 10.67
N ILE A 41 1.99 7.63 9.60
CA ILE A 41 1.19 6.72 8.77
C ILE A 41 0.86 5.47 9.59
N ASN A 42 -0.41 5.32 9.95
CA ASN A 42 -0.91 4.24 10.80
C ASN A 42 -1.57 3.08 10.03
N SER A 43 -1.78 3.24 8.72
CA SER A 43 -2.48 2.27 7.88
C SER A 43 -2.12 2.44 6.41
N GLY A 44 -2.29 1.38 5.62
CA GLY A 44 -2.13 1.45 4.17
C GLY A 44 -3.07 2.47 3.52
N VAL A 45 -4.32 2.58 3.99
CA VAL A 45 -5.33 3.52 3.45
C VAL A 45 -4.95 4.98 3.70
N ALA A 46 -4.29 5.30 4.82
CA ALA A 46 -3.82 6.67 5.09
C ALA A 46 -2.93 7.21 3.96
N THR A 47 -2.12 6.35 3.34
CA THR A 47 -1.27 6.71 2.19
C THR A 47 -2.02 6.91 0.88
N LEU A 48 -3.29 6.51 0.83
CA LEU A 48 -4.14 6.47 -0.37
C LEU A 48 -5.32 7.45 -0.28
N LYS A 49 -5.37 8.28 0.76
CA LYS A 49 -6.46 9.24 1.05
C LYS A 49 -6.78 10.15 -0.13
N ASP A 50 -5.77 10.63 -0.86
CA ASP A 50 -5.94 11.49 -2.03
C ASP A 50 -6.64 10.77 -3.20
N PHE A 51 -6.43 9.46 -3.35
CA PHE A 51 -7.08 8.67 -4.40
C PHE A 51 -8.55 8.42 -4.05
N PHE A 52 -8.83 8.02 -2.80
CA PHE A 52 -10.21 7.79 -2.35
C PHE A 52 -11.05 9.07 -2.29
N SER A 53 -10.43 10.21 -2.00
CA SER A 53 -11.11 11.51 -2.00
C SER A 53 -11.27 12.12 -3.40
N GLY A 54 -10.73 11.48 -4.45
CA GLY A 54 -10.78 11.99 -5.83
C GLY A 54 -9.86 13.18 -6.12
N LYS A 55 -9.04 13.62 -5.14
CA LYS A 55 -8.06 14.70 -5.33
C LYS A 55 -6.96 14.34 -6.33
N LYS A 56 -6.64 13.05 -6.45
CA LYS A 56 -5.67 12.52 -7.42
C LYS A 56 -6.22 11.26 -8.07
N GLN A 57 -5.90 11.07 -9.35
CA GLN A 57 -6.16 9.79 -10.00
C GLN A 57 -5.08 8.78 -9.60
N PRO A 58 -5.47 7.55 -9.18
CA PRO A 58 -4.49 6.51 -8.91
C PRO A 58 -3.84 6.04 -10.22
N PRO A 59 -2.57 5.58 -10.19
CA PRO A 59 -1.89 5.06 -11.38
C PRO A 59 -2.56 3.80 -11.96
N ARG A 60 -3.36 3.11 -11.14
CA ARG A 60 -4.20 1.98 -11.55
C ARG A 60 -5.42 1.90 -10.64
N ASN A 61 -6.55 1.45 -11.17
CA ASN A 61 -7.78 1.25 -10.40
C ASN A 61 -7.67 0.20 -9.28
N ARG A 62 -6.65 -0.67 -9.36
CA ARG A 62 -6.35 -1.71 -8.39
C ARG A 62 -4.87 -1.64 -8.02
N ILE A 63 -4.56 -1.51 -6.74
CA ILE A 63 -3.19 -1.38 -6.21
C ILE A 63 -2.97 -2.29 -5.01
N THR A 64 -1.73 -2.70 -4.77
CA THR A 64 -1.32 -3.50 -3.60
C THR A 64 0.02 -2.99 -3.06
N ASN A 65 0.20 -3.02 -1.74
CA ASN A 65 1.48 -2.72 -1.08
C ASN A 65 1.56 -3.39 0.31
N SER A 66 2.68 -3.18 0.98
CA SER A 66 2.92 -3.57 2.38
C SER A 66 3.49 -2.35 3.12
N GLN A 67 2.62 -1.46 3.57
CA GLN A 67 2.98 -0.25 4.32
C GLN A 67 3.62 -0.56 5.67
#